data_AF-A0AAJ1XB20-F1
#
_entry.id   AF-A0AAJ1XB20-F1
#
_cell.length_a   1.000
_cell.length_b   1.000
_cell.length_c   1.000
_cell.angle_alpha   90.00
_cell.angle_beta   90.00
_cell.angle_gamma   90.00
#
_symmetry.space_group_name_H-M   'P 1'
#
loop_
_entity.id
_entity.type
_entity.pdbx_description
1 polymer ?
#
loop_
_entity_poly.entity_id
_entity_poly.type
_entity_poly.pdbx_seq_one_letter_code
_entity_poly.pdbx_strand_id
1 'polypeptide(L)'
;MRTAAKTGAAVIPNFYGDDKPFLNVTENGSVDAGSLYTSPVVVFSHEAKTGGFTNVRMRTDARCFLSNPSIVKPADRPLITTVIRIHNAADFTELRNALYSLFAMMGCNIVPLIAAQDLSDEKKSELDHLLTEFGTSEYFRPQIMHFVSPDGNGDVRSKMLNEALRDVKTIYAGILDYDDLLLPTAYEYLVSRLKATNTAISFGRTFVARYLSGKNVFLDRSKVYEYGYSFEEFVSNNHAPIHSFLLDLSCLNIKNTRYFDDHKYMEDYYLMLQLVTKENADW
;
A
#
# COMPACT_ATOMS: atom_id res chain seq x y z
N MET A 1 7.23 -7.71 -24.21
CA MET A 1 7.44 -8.49 -22.97
C MET A 1 6.94 -9.91 -23.15
N ARG A 2 7.75 -10.92 -22.80
CA ARG A 2 7.28 -12.31 -22.65
C ARG A 2 6.65 -12.41 -21.26
N THR A 3 5.32 -12.38 -21.17
CA THR A 3 4.60 -12.52 -19.90
C THR A 3 4.32 -14.00 -19.62
N ALA A 4 4.18 -14.37 -18.34
CA ALA A 4 3.85 -15.75 -17.92
C ALA A 4 2.56 -16.29 -18.59
N ALA A 5 1.63 -15.39 -18.94
CA ALA A 5 0.42 -15.69 -19.68
C ALA A 5 0.67 -16.22 -21.11
N LYS A 6 1.76 -15.81 -21.77
CA LYS A 6 2.11 -16.30 -23.12
C LYS A 6 2.86 -17.63 -23.12
N THR A 7 3.31 -18.12 -21.96
CA THR A 7 4.17 -19.31 -21.84
C THR A 7 3.47 -20.50 -21.17
N GLY A 8 2.18 -20.38 -20.83
CA GLY A 8 1.44 -21.46 -20.15
C GLY A 8 1.96 -21.79 -18.75
N ALA A 9 2.59 -20.82 -18.08
CA ALA A 9 3.12 -21.01 -16.73
C ALA A 9 2.05 -20.69 -15.66
N ALA A 10 2.07 -21.43 -14.56
CA ALA A 10 1.25 -21.13 -13.38
C ALA A 10 1.98 -20.11 -12.48
N VAL A 11 1.24 -19.11 -12.00
CA VAL A 11 1.70 -18.10 -11.03
C VAL A 11 0.81 -18.21 -9.79
N ILE A 12 1.38 -18.58 -8.65
CA ILE A 12 0.64 -18.77 -7.40
C ILE A 12 1.06 -17.70 -6.39
N PRO A 13 0.13 -17.04 -5.69
CA PRO A 13 0.40 -16.00 -4.70
C PRO A 13 0.12 -16.41 -3.26
N ASN A 14 0.73 -15.66 -2.35
CA ASN A 14 0.67 -15.87 -0.91
C ASN A 14 -0.36 -14.90 -0.27
N PHE A 15 -1.41 -15.46 0.34
CA PHE A 15 -2.55 -14.75 0.92
C PHE A 15 -2.29 -14.37 2.40
N TYR A 16 -3.05 -13.41 2.93
CA TYR A 16 -3.06 -13.10 4.38
C TYR A 16 -3.69 -14.30 5.12
N GLY A 17 -2.89 -15.11 5.82
CA GLY A 17 -3.42 -16.26 6.56
C GLY A 17 -2.43 -17.37 6.97
N ASP A 18 -1.22 -17.41 6.41
CA ASP A 18 -0.24 -18.46 6.77
C ASP A 18 0.89 -17.84 7.63
N ASP A 19 1.03 -18.29 8.88
CA ASP A 19 2.07 -17.84 9.85
C ASP A 19 3.46 -18.41 9.55
N LYS A 20 3.77 -18.64 8.28
CA LYS A 20 5.00 -19.31 7.89
C LYS A 20 6.16 -18.32 7.81
N PRO A 21 7.31 -18.62 8.44
CA PRO A 21 8.51 -17.80 8.31
C PRO A 21 8.96 -17.72 6.84
N PHE A 22 9.64 -16.62 6.49
CA PHE A 22 10.27 -16.51 5.18
C PHE A 22 11.33 -17.59 4.98
N LEU A 23 11.50 -17.95 3.71
CA LEU A 23 12.39 -19.02 3.29
C LEU A 23 13.84 -18.57 3.41
N ASN A 24 14.70 -19.42 3.99
CA ASN A 24 16.14 -19.18 3.99
C ASN A 24 16.68 -19.31 2.56
N VAL A 25 17.15 -18.20 2.02
CA VAL A 25 17.73 -18.14 0.66
C VAL A 25 19.24 -18.27 0.75
N THR A 26 19.81 -19.18 -0.03
CA THR A 26 21.27 -19.31 -0.20
C THR A 26 21.85 -18.09 -0.93
N GLU A 27 23.16 -17.83 -0.81
CA GLU A 27 23.80 -16.65 -1.41
C GLU A 27 23.57 -16.48 -2.92
N ASN A 28 23.29 -17.57 -3.64
CA ASN A 28 23.01 -17.56 -5.08
C ASN A 28 21.52 -17.46 -5.43
N GLY A 29 20.64 -17.16 -4.46
CA GLY A 29 19.20 -16.98 -4.69
C GLY A 29 18.39 -18.28 -4.77
N SER A 30 18.93 -19.41 -4.31
CA SER A 30 18.22 -20.70 -4.33
C SER A 30 17.65 -21.11 -2.96
N VAL A 31 16.54 -21.84 -3.00
CA VAL A 31 15.81 -22.38 -1.84
C VAL A 31 15.53 -23.88 -2.03
N ASP A 32 15.17 -24.59 -0.98
CA ASP A 32 14.74 -25.99 -1.09
C ASP A 32 13.38 -26.12 -1.81
N ALA A 33 13.08 -27.32 -2.31
CA ALA A 33 11.88 -27.56 -3.11
C ALA A 33 10.56 -27.46 -2.30
N GLY A 34 10.57 -27.74 -1.00
CA GLY A 34 9.38 -27.65 -0.14
C GLY A 34 8.97 -26.20 0.13
N SER A 35 9.95 -25.31 0.14
CA SER A 35 9.78 -23.87 0.29
C SER A 35 9.03 -23.20 -0.89
N LEU A 36 8.93 -23.87 -2.05
CA LEU A 36 8.22 -23.34 -3.24
C LEU A 36 6.72 -23.12 -3.04
N TYR A 37 6.09 -23.85 -2.13
CA TYR A 37 4.64 -23.79 -1.90
C TYR A 37 4.20 -22.54 -1.13
N THR A 38 5.14 -21.78 -0.57
CA THR A 38 4.89 -20.58 0.25
C THR A 38 5.58 -19.33 -0.31
N SER A 39 6.27 -19.45 -1.44
CA SER A 39 6.95 -18.34 -2.11
C SER A 39 5.96 -17.32 -2.68
N PRO A 40 6.31 -16.01 -2.69
CA PRO A 40 5.45 -14.98 -3.26
C PRO A 40 5.21 -15.16 -4.77
N VAL A 41 6.17 -15.78 -5.48
CA VAL A 41 6.05 -16.13 -6.91
C VAL A 41 6.93 -17.34 -7.23
N VAL A 42 6.34 -18.37 -7.86
CA VAL A 42 7.09 -19.42 -8.55
C VAL A 42 6.51 -19.56 -9.95
N VAL A 43 7.38 -19.60 -10.96
CA VAL A 43 7.00 -19.80 -12.37
C VAL A 43 7.49 -21.17 -12.79
N PHE A 44 6.56 -22.10 -12.98
CA PHE A 44 6.89 -23.42 -13.53
C PHE A 44 6.75 -23.42 -15.05
N SER A 45 7.76 -23.96 -15.74
CA SER A 45 7.63 -24.26 -17.17
C SER A 45 6.69 -25.45 -17.36
N HIS A 46 5.81 -25.39 -18.35
CA HIS A 46 4.95 -26.51 -18.75
C HIS A 46 5.78 -27.72 -19.23
N GLU A 47 7.06 -27.53 -19.59
CA GLU A 47 7.96 -28.61 -20.02
C GLU A 47 8.75 -29.26 -18.87
N ALA A 48 8.46 -28.91 -17.61
CA ALA A 48 9.16 -29.49 -16.47
C ALA A 48 8.93 -31.02 -16.39
N LYS A 49 10.02 -31.79 -16.41
CA LYS A 49 9.97 -33.26 -16.37
C LYS A 49 9.50 -33.78 -15.00
N THR A 50 8.71 -34.85 -15.03
CA THR A 50 8.36 -35.65 -13.86
C THR A 50 9.64 -36.23 -13.22
N GLY A 51 9.94 -35.82 -11.98
CA GLY A 51 11.21 -36.10 -11.27
C GLY A 51 11.78 -34.90 -10.52
N GLY A 52 11.31 -33.68 -10.83
CA GLY A 52 11.53 -32.47 -10.05
C GLY A 52 12.90 -31.79 -10.22
N PHE A 53 12.96 -30.50 -9.87
CA PHE A 53 14.20 -29.77 -9.65
C PHE A 53 14.64 -30.00 -8.20
N THR A 54 15.91 -30.36 -7.95
CA THR A 54 16.47 -30.45 -6.58
C THR A 54 16.57 -29.07 -5.93
N ASN A 55 16.89 -28.03 -6.72
CA ASN A 55 17.06 -26.65 -6.26
C ASN A 55 16.45 -25.71 -7.32
N VAL A 56 15.68 -24.70 -6.92
CA VAL A 56 15.08 -23.71 -7.83
C VAL A 56 15.67 -22.33 -7.54
N ARG A 57 15.91 -21.54 -8.59
CA ARG A 57 16.35 -20.14 -8.47
C ARG A 57 15.14 -19.24 -8.53
N MET A 58 14.98 -18.38 -7.53
CA MET A 58 13.88 -17.44 -7.42
C MET A 58 14.38 -16.02 -7.61
N ARG A 59 13.65 -15.18 -8.34
CA ARG A 59 13.82 -13.73 -8.27
C ARG A 59 13.20 -13.24 -6.96
N THR A 60 14.04 -12.92 -5.98
CA THR A 60 13.60 -12.40 -4.67
C THR A 60 13.13 -10.95 -4.72
N ASP A 61 13.50 -10.23 -5.77
CA ASP A 61 13.17 -8.83 -6.04
C ASP A 61 11.96 -8.69 -7.00
N ALA A 62 11.41 -9.80 -7.51
CA ALA A 62 10.17 -9.77 -8.27
C ALA A 62 8.98 -9.66 -7.33
N ARG A 63 8.42 -8.45 -7.25
CA ARG A 63 7.10 -8.23 -6.66
C ARG A 63 6.08 -8.71 -7.67
N CYS A 64 5.32 -9.76 -7.36
CA CYS A 64 4.13 -10.09 -8.13
C CYS A 64 2.94 -10.24 -7.21
N PHE A 65 1.81 -9.88 -7.79
CA PHE A 65 0.52 -9.80 -7.15
C PHE A 65 -0.39 -10.78 -7.87
N LEU A 66 -1.18 -11.56 -7.15
CA LEU A 66 -2.29 -12.25 -7.80
C LEU A 66 -3.21 -11.18 -8.35
N SER A 67 -3.54 -11.28 -9.62
CA SER A 67 -4.69 -10.58 -10.16
C SER A 67 -5.63 -11.61 -10.75
N ASN A 68 -6.85 -11.71 -10.22
CA ASN A 68 -7.91 -12.40 -10.95
C ASN A 68 -8.51 -11.42 -11.97
N PRO A 69 -8.91 -11.88 -13.17
CA PRO A 69 -9.66 -11.05 -14.08
C PRO A 69 -10.94 -10.54 -13.40
N SER A 70 -11.06 -9.22 -13.27
CA SER A 70 -12.26 -8.60 -12.72
C SER A 70 -13.38 -8.63 -13.77
N ILE A 71 -14.51 -9.24 -13.43
CA ILE A 71 -15.74 -9.18 -14.23
C ILE A 71 -16.44 -7.82 -14.13
N VAL A 72 -16.12 -7.03 -13.09
CA VAL A 72 -16.65 -5.67 -12.90
C VAL A 72 -15.91 -4.71 -13.82
N LYS A 73 -16.67 -3.94 -14.62
CA LYS A 73 -16.11 -2.92 -15.52
C LYS A 73 -15.47 -1.81 -14.69
N PRO A 74 -14.37 -1.19 -15.15
CA PRO A 74 -13.72 -0.10 -14.41
C PRO A 74 -14.67 1.01 -13.98
N ALA A 75 -15.61 1.44 -14.82
CA ALA A 75 -16.56 2.49 -14.49
C ALA A 75 -17.48 2.19 -13.29
N ASP A 76 -17.69 0.91 -12.97
CA ASP A 76 -18.57 0.46 -11.88
C ASP A 76 -17.78 0.18 -10.59
N ARG A 77 -16.45 0.30 -10.62
CA ARG A 77 -15.59 0.05 -9.45
C ARG A 77 -15.56 1.28 -8.54
N PRO A 78 -15.48 1.10 -7.20
CA PRO A 78 -15.17 2.18 -6.27
C PRO A 78 -13.90 2.93 -6.70
N LEU A 79 -13.97 4.25 -6.70
CA LEU A 79 -12.84 5.13 -6.94
C LEU A 79 -12.29 5.62 -5.61
N ILE A 80 -10.98 5.43 -5.40
CA ILE A 80 -10.31 5.71 -4.13
C ILE A 80 -9.11 6.61 -4.40
N THR A 81 -9.04 7.76 -3.72
CA THR A 81 -7.81 8.54 -3.69
C THR A 81 -6.93 8.02 -2.57
N THR A 82 -5.67 7.67 -2.88
CA THR A 82 -4.69 7.28 -1.86
C THR A 82 -3.67 8.40 -1.70
N VAL A 83 -3.62 9.01 -0.52
CA VAL A 83 -2.64 10.04 -0.19
C VAL A 83 -1.29 9.38 0.11
N ILE A 84 -0.23 9.85 -0.57
CA ILE A 84 1.15 9.40 -0.35
C ILE A 84 1.99 10.63 -0.02
N ARG A 85 2.72 10.60 1.09
CA ARG A 85 3.57 11.72 1.52
C ARG A 85 5.01 11.42 1.14
N ILE A 86 5.70 12.36 0.49
CA ILE A 86 7.13 12.27 0.17
C ILE A 86 7.86 13.57 0.50
N HIS A 87 9.17 13.46 0.71
CA HIS A 87 10.08 14.59 0.94
C HIS A 87 11.30 14.51 0.03
N ASN A 88 12.13 15.55 -0.02
CA ASN A 88 13.29 15.61 -0.91
C ASN A 88 14.27 14.42 -0.80
N ALA A 89 14.42 13.86 0.41
CA ALA A 89 15.28 12.69 0.67
C ALA A 89 14.62 11.32 0.41
N ALA A 90 13.40 11.26 -0.14
CA ALA A 90 12.68 10.00 -0.33
C ALA A 90 13.33 9.13 -1.41
N ASP A 91 13.34 7.81 -1.21
CA ASP A 91 13.79 6.84 -2.21
C ASP A 91 12.67 6.59 -3.23
N PHE A 92 12.90 7.00 -4.48
CA PHE A 92 11.90 6.85 -5.53
C PHE A 92 11.78 5.42 -6.06
N THR A 93 12.73 4.54 -5.72
CA THR A 93 12.59 3.09 -5.91
C THR A 93 11.48 2.55 -5.01
N GLU A 94 11.41 3.02 -3.77
CA GLU A 94 10.36 2.65 -2.81
C GLU A 94 9.02 3.26 -3.20
N LEU A 95 8.99 4.54 -3.60
CA LEU A 95 7.78 5.17 -4.14
C LEU A 95 7.24 4.43 -5.38
N ARG A 96 8.10 4.10 -6.35
CA ARG A 96 7.72 3.32 -7.55
C ARG A 96 7.02 2.03 -7.16
N ASN A 97 7.55 1.38 -6.14
CA ASN A 97 7.09 0.12 -5.60
C ASN A 97 5.72 0.25 -4.90
N ALA A 98 5.52 1.29 -4.08
CA ALA A 98 4.23 1.65 -3.50
C ALA A 98 3.18 1.91 -4.59
N LEU A 99 3.53 2.72 -5.61
CA LEU A 99 2.68 3.01 -6.76
C LEU A 99 2.30 1.75 -7.55
N TYR A 100 3.22 0.80 -7.75
CA TYR A 100 2.88 -0.48 -8.37
C TYR A 100 1.91 -1.31 -7.54
N SER A 101 2.01 -1.28 -6.21
CA SER A 101 1.04 -1.97 -5.35
C SER A 101 -0.37 -1.39 -5.49
N LEU A 102 -0.48 -0.06 -5.64
CA LEU A 102 -1.74 0.63 -5.93
C LEU A 102 -2.24 0.38 -7.35
N PHE A 103 -1.34 0.36 -8.34
CA PHE A 103 -1.68 0.07 -9.73
C PHE A 103 -2.20 -1.36 -9.91
N ALA A 104 -1.72 -2.30 -9.09
CA ALA A 104 -2.17 -3.69 -9.08
C ALA A 104 -3.48 -3.94 -8.31
N MET A 105 -4.09 -2.89 -7.74
CA MET A 105 -5.29 -3.04 -6.92
C MET A 105 -6.45 -3.65 -7.71
N MET A 106 -7.11 -4.63 -7.10
CA MET A 106 -8.26 -5.35 -7.63
C MET A 106 -9.55 -4.74 -7.11
N GLY A 107 -10.64 -4.86 -7.88
CA GLY A 107 -11.97 -4.44 -7.47
C GLY A 107 -12.18 -2.92 -7.33
N CYS A 108 -11.12 -2.11 -7.38
CA CYS A 108 -11.14 -0.66 -7.21
C CYS A 108 -10.33 0.06 -8.30
N ASN A 109 -10.62 1.34 -8.49
CA ASN A 109 -9.80 2.26 -9.26
C ASN A 109 -9.09 3.20 -8.30
N ILE A 110 -7.81 3.49 -8.54
CA ILE A 110 -6.98 4.24 -7.59
C ILE A 110 -6.46 5.53 -8.22
N VAL A 111 -6.59 6.62 -7.47
CA VAL A 111 -6.00 7.92 -7.79
C VAL A 111 -4.92 8.21 -6.75
N PRO A 112 -3.63 8.00 -7.05
CA PRO A 112 -2.57 8.41 -6.15
C PRO A 112 -2.53 9.95 -6.03
N LEU A 113 -2.58 10.47 -4.81
CA LEU A 113 -2.36 11.90 -4.52
C LEU A 113 -1.07 12.04 -3.74
N ILE A 114 -0.02 12.47 -4.43
CA ILE A 114 1.32 12.61 -3.89
C ILE A 114 1.46 14.01 -3.26
N ALA A 115 1.43 14.08 -1.94
CA ALA A 115 1.83 15.25 -1.19
C ALA A 115 3.36 15.30 -1.16
N ALA A 116 3.96 16.29 -1.80
CA ALA A 116 5.39 16.38 -2.03
C ALA A 116 5.99 17.62 -1.34
N GLN A 117 6.81 17.38 -0.32
CA GLN A 117 7.46 18.44 0.46
C GLN A 117 8.86 18.75 -0.07
N ASP A 118 9.13 20.04 -0.26
CA ASP A 118 10.47 20.63 -0.49
C ASP A 118 11.32 19.92 -1.54
N LEU A 119 10.70 19.35 -2.58
CA LEU A 119 11.45 18.69 -3.65
C LEU A 119 12.32 19.72 -4.39
N SER A 120 13.60 19.41 -4.53
CA SER A 120 14.50 20.06 -5.50
C SER A 120 13.98 19.92 -6.93
N ASP A 121 14.43 20.78 -7.84
CA ASP A 121 14.01 20.72 -9.24
C ASP A 121 14.45 19.42 -9.91
N GLU A 122 15.60 18.87 -9.51
CA GLU A 122 16.05 17.55 -9.92
C GLU A 122 15.08 16.46 -9.45
N LYS A 123 14.66 16.49 -8.17
CA LYS A 123 13.70 15.53 -7.63
C LYS A 123 12.31 15.66 -8.23
N LYS A 124 11.86 16.87 -8.58
CA LYS A 124 10.60 17.07 -9.31
C LYS A 124 10.67 16.41 -10.69
N SER A 125 11.76 16.62 -11.43
CA SER A 125 11.96 16.00 -12.74
C SER A 125 12.03 14.46 -12.65
N GLU A 126 12.70 13.93 -11.62
CA GLU A 126 12.74 12.49 -11.35
C GLU A 126 11.33 11.93 -11.07
N LEU A 127 10.52 12.65 -10.29
CA LEU A 127 9.14 12.27 -9.97
C LEU A 127 8.28 12.25 -11.23
N ASP A 128 8.33 13.32 -12.02
CA ASP A 128 7.59 13.40 -13.29
C ASP A 128 7.96 12.24 -14.21
N HIS A 129 9.25 11.93 -14.34
CA HIS A 129 9.72 10.78 -15.10
C HIS A 129 9.17 9.45 -14.57
N LEU A 130 9.22 9.21 -13.26
CA LEU A 130 8.67 8.02 -12.63
C LEU A 130 7.18 7.86 -12.94
N LEU A 131 6.39 8.94 -12.83
CA LEU A 131 4.95 8.90 -13.05
C LEU A 131 4.58 8.57 -14.50
N THR A 132 5.47 8.85 -15.48
CA THR A 132 5.22 8.48 -16.88
C THR A 132 5.15 6.96 -17.10
N GLU A 133 5.75 6.15 -16.22
CA GLU A 133 5.75 4.68 -16.35
C GLU A 133 4.38 4.04 -16.16
N PHE A 134 3.51 4.69 -15.38
CA PHE A 134 2.16 4.19 -15.10
C PHE A 134 1.15 4.65 -16.16
N GLY A 135 1.54 5.59 -17.02
CA GLY A 135 0.65 6.29 -17.93
C GLY A 135 -0.43 7.09 -17.17
N THR A 136 -1.32 7.71 -17.94
CA THR A 136 -2.52 8.35 -17.40
C THR A 136 -3.74 7.71 -18.04
N SER A 137 -4.59 7.11 -17.21
CA SER A 137 -5.93 6.68 -17.62
C SER A 137 -6.97 7.39 -16.75
N GLU A 138 -8.24 7.27 -17.12
CA GLU A 138 -9.35 7.77 -16.29
C GLU A 138 -9.35 7.13 -14.88
N TYR A 139 -8.77 5.93 -14.75
CA TYR A 139 -8.87 5.08 -13.55
C TYR A 139 -7.54 4.92 -12.80
N PHE A 140 -6.48 5.52 -13.32
CA PHE A 140 -5.18 5.66 -12.67
C PHE A 140 -4.49 6.92 -13.19
N ARG A 141 -4.56 7.99 -12.40
CA ARG A 141 -3.98 9.30 -12.72
C ARG A 141 -3.33 9.88 -11.47
N PRO A 142 -2.03 9.67 -11.28
CA PRO A 142 -1.30 10.30 -10.19
C PRO A 142 -1.45 11.83 -10.23
N GLN A 143 -1.64 12.42 -9.07
CA GLN A 143 -1.72 13.86 -8.84
C GLN A 143 -0.62 14.26 -7.87
N ILE A 144 -0.10 15.48 -8.01
CA ILE A 144 0.93 16.01 -7.12
C ILE A 144 0.41 17.28 -6.47
N MET A 145 0.62 17.39 -5.16
CA MET A 145 0.35 18.57 -4.38
C MET A 145 1.63 18.98 -3.65
N HIS A 146 2.14 20.18 -3.94
CA HIS A 146 3.42 20.63 -3.43
C HIS A 146 3.29 21.39 -2.11
N PHE A 147 4.20 21.11 -1.19
CA PHE A 147 4.30 21.77 0.10
C PHE A 147 5.69 22.35 0.29
N VAL A 148 5.76 23.50 0.94
CA VAL A 148 7.00 24.19 1.28
C VAL A 148 7.05 24.32 2.79
N SER A 149 8.14 23.85 3.41
CA SER A 149 8.35 24.04 4.84
C SER A 149 8.85 25.46 5.15
N PRO A 150 8.60 25.97 6.37
CA PRO A 150 9.24 27.20 6.82
C PRO A 150 10.77 27.10 6.65
N ASP A 151 11.37 28.09 5.99
CA ASP A 151 12.80 28.16 5.68
C ASP A 151 13.40 26.98 4.86
N GLY A 152 12.55 26.14 4.25
CA GLY A 152 12.96 25.02 3.39
C GLY A 152 13.65 23.85 4.11
N ASN A 153 13.59 23.80 5.44
CA ASN A 153 14.23 22.75 6.27
C ASN A 153 13.32 22.23 7.41
N GLY A 154 12.02 22.46 7.33
CA GLY A 154 11.05 22.01 8.32
C GLY A 154 10.50 20.60 8.05
N ASP A 155 9.66 20.10 8.95
CA ASP A 155 8.89 18.88 8.79
C ASP A 155 7.41 19.28 8.73
N VAL A 156 6.76 19.12 7.58
CA VAL A 156 5.35 19.50 7.40
C VAL A 156 4.45 18.29 7.17
N ARG A 157 4.83 17.10 7.67
CA ARG A 157 4.09 15.85 7.48
C ARG A 157 2.63 15.91 7.94
N SER A 158 2.36 16.63 9.03
CA SER A 158 1.03 16.80 9.59
C SER A 158 0.16 17.67 8.68
N LYS A 159 0.72 18.76 8.17
CA LYS A 159 0.08 19.61 7.17
C LYS A 159 -0.19 18.87 5.88
N MET A 160 0.82 18.16 5.35
CA MET A 160 0.69 17.34 4.15
C MET A 160 -0.46 16.35 4.27
N LEU A 161 -0.51 15.59 5.37
CA LEU A 161 -1.57 14.63 5.64
C LEU A 161 -2.95 15.29 5.62
N ASN A 162 -3.13 16.36 6.40
CA ASN A 162 -4.44 16.98 6.60
C ASN A 162 -4.91 17.75 5.37
N GLU A 163 -4.05 18.56 4.74
CA GLU A 163 -4.44 19.36 3.57
C GLU A 163 -4.65 18.48 2.34
N ALA A 164 -3.82 17.45 2.12
CA ALA A 164 -4.05 16.51 1.02
C ALA A 164 -5.34 15.72 1.22
N LEU A 165 -5.62 15.23 2.44
CA LEU A 165 -6.86 14.52 2.73
C LEU A 165 -8.10 15.42 2.53
N ARG A 166 -8.01 16.71 2.86
CA ARG A 166 -9.07 17.70 2.60
C ARG A 166 -9.29 17.98 1.11
N ASP A 167 -8.25 17.82 0.29
CA ASP A 167 -8.36 18.03 -1.14
C ASP A 167 -8.91 16.81 -1.89
N VAL A 168 -8.95 15.63 -1.27
CA VAL A 168 -9.56 14.43 -1.85
C VAL A 168 -11.01 14.70 -2.29
N LYS A 169 -11.32 14.31 -3.53
CA LYS A 169 -12.65 14.50 -4.17
C LYS A 169 -13.45 13.20 -4.31
N THR A 170 -12.82 12.05 -4.06
CA THR A 170 -13.46 10.74 -4.11
C THR A 170 -14.28 10.48 -2.84
N ILE A 171 -15.21 9.53 -2.92
CA ILE A 171 -15.97 9.07 -1.74
C ILE A 171 -15.03 8.38 -0.76
N TYR A 172 -14.12 7.54 -1.26
CA TYR A 172 -13.21 6.80 -0.40
C TYR A 172 -11.81 7.41 -0.42
N ALA A 173 -11.15 7.41 0.73
CA ALA A 173 -9.76 7.84 0.86
C ALA A 173 -8.94 6.83 1.67
N GLY A 174 -7.75 6.51 1.17
CA GLY A 174 -6.71 5.78 1.89
C GLY A 174 -5.46 6.62 2.05
N ILE A 175 -4.55 6.19 2.91
CA ILE A 175 -3.22 6.77 3.07
C ILE A 175 -2.19 5.65 2.92
N LEU A 176 -1.05 5.95 2.32
CA LEU A 176 0.05 5.00 2.16
C LEU A 176 1.37 5.74 2.32
N ASP A 177 2.25 5.24 3.19
CA ASP A 177 3.63 5.73 3.24
C ASP A 177 4.39 5.22 2.01
N TYR A 178 5.34 6.02 1.51
CA TYR A 178 5.96 5.77 0.20
C TYR A 178 6.86 4.53 0.16
N ASP A 179 7.22 3.98 1.32
CA ASP A 179 8.04 2.79 1.53
C ASP A 179 7.23 1.55 1.89
N ASP A 180 5.91 1.69 2.06
CA ASP A 180 4.99 0.60 2.35
C ASP A 180 4.27 0.06 1.11
N LEU A 181 3.64 -1.12 1.28
CA LEU A 181 2.93 -1.82 0.21
C LEU A 181 1.58 -2.32 0.68
N LEU A 182 0.61 -2.27 -0.23
CA LEU A 182 -0.70 -2.87 -0.02
C LEU A 182 -0.82 -4.21 -0.75
N LEU A 183 -1.62 -5.11 -0.18
CA LEU A 183 -2.06 -6.30 -0.88
C LEU A 183 -3.12 -5.91 -1.94
N PRO A 184 -3.18 -6.63 -3.09
CA PRO A 184 -4.04 -6.25 -4.22
C PRO A 184 -5.53 -6.24 -3.92
N THR A 185 -5.97 -6.93 -2.88
CA THR A 185 -7.37 -7.03 -2.48
C THR A 185 -7.70 -6.14 -1.28
N ALA A 186 -6.73 -5.39 -0.75
CA ALA A 186 -6.88 -4.64 0.49
C ALA A 186 -8.07 -3.68 0.44
N TYR A 187 -8.12 -2.82 -0.57
CA TYR A 187 -9.19 -1.83 -0.66
C TYR A 187 -10.54 -2.41 -1.08
N GLU A 188 -10.58 -3.42 -1.95
CA GLU A 188 -11.84 -4.12 -2.27
C GLU A 188 -12.48 -4.68 -1.01
N TYR A 189 -11.67 -5.34 -0.17
CA TYR A 189 -12.11 -5.86 1.11
C TYR A 189 -12.62 -4.74 2.02
N LEU A 190 -11.82 -3.69 2.25
CA LEU A 190 -12.19 -2.58 3.14
C LEU A 190 -13.46 -1.84 2.67
N VAL A 191 -13.61 -1.58 1.38
CA VAL A 191 -14.85 -1.00 0.83
C VAL A 191 -16.04 -1.94 1.05
N SER A 192 -15.87 -3.24 0.85
CA SER A 192 -16.96 -4.21 1.08
C SER A 192 -17.42 -4.22 2.54
N ARG A 193 -16.47 -4.04 3.47
CA ARG A 193 -16.74 -3.93 4.90
C ARG A 193 -17.54 -2.68 5.23
N LEU A 194 -17.05 -1.50 4.85
CA LEU A 194 -17.75 -0.21 5.02
C LEU A 194 -19.21 -0.28 4.58
N LYS A 195 -19.46 -0.86 3.39
CA LYS A 195 -20.81 -1.05 2.84
C LYS A 195 -21.66 -2.03 3.63
N ALA A 196 -21.07 -3.14 4.11
CA ALA A 196 -21.79 -4.18 4.84
C ALA A 196 -22.17 -3.74 6.26
N THR A 197 -21.33 -2.93 6.91
CA THR A 197 -21.52 -2.47 8.28
C THR A 197 -22.13 -1.08 8.37
N ASN A 198 -22.22 -0.35 7.26
CA ASN A 198 -22.69 1.03 7.21
C ASN A 198 -21.89 1.94 8.16
N THR A 199 -20.58 1.76 8.17
CA THR A 199 -19.61 2.53 8.97
C THR A 199 -18.81 3.48 8.08
N ALA A 200 -18.17 4.47 8.69
CA ALA A 200 -17.38 5.48 7.99
C ALA A 200 -15.90 5.10 7.86
N ILE A 201 -15.42 4.16 8.67
CA ILE A 201 -14.02 3.76 8.76
C ILE A 201 -13.95 2.24 8.85
N SER A 202 -13.01 1.64 8.12
CA SER A 202 -12.69 0.21 8.19
C SER A 202 -11.19 0.04 8.35
N PHE A 203 -10.79 -0.96 9.14
CA PHE A 203 -9.40 -1.23 9.44
C PHE A 203 -8.93 -2.54 8.77
N GLY A 204 -7.75 -2.47 8.17
CA GLY A 204 -7.01 -3.59 7.62
C GLY A 204 -5.90 -4.01 8.57
N ARG A 205 -5.46 -5.26 8.42
CA ARG A 205 -4.30 -5.77 9.16
C ARG A 205 -3.01 -5.43 8.42
N THR A 206 -1.96 -5.13 9.19
CA THR A 206 -0.63 -4.82 8.66
C THR A 206 0.38 -5.88 9.07
N PHE A 207 1.20 -6.30 8.11
CA PHE A 207 2.43 -7.03 8.42
C PHE A 207 3.57 -6.05 8.66
N VAL A 208 4.37 -6.28 9.69
CA VAL A 208 5.68 -5.64 9.79
C VAL A 208 6.66 -6.48 8.98
N ALA A 209 7.19 -5.90 7.90
CA ALA A 209 8.14 -6.57 7.04
C ALA A 209 9.56 -6.02 7.26
N ARG A 210 10.53 -6.91 7.49
CA ARG A 210 11.96 -6.54 7.46
C ARG A 210 12.44 -6.67 6.02
N TYR A 211 12.97 -5.58 5.48
CA TYR A 211 13.40 -5.48 4.09
C TYR A 211 14.86 -5.03 3.99
N LEU A 212 15.63 -5.68 3.13
CA LEU A 212 17.00 -5.29 2.81
C LEU A 212 17.00 -4.50 1.50
N SER A 213 16.86 -3.16 1.62
CA SER A 213 16.67 -2.26 0.47
C SER A 213 17.77 -2.40 -0.60
N GLY A 214 19.05 -2.43 -0.21
CA GLY A 214 20.16 -2.57 -1.16
C GLY A 214 20.21 -3.87 -1.98
N LYS A 215 19.43 -4.91 -1.59
CA LYS A 215 19.30 -6.16 -2.36
C LYS A 215 17.89 -6.41 -2.87
N ASN A 216 16.94 -5.54 -2.54
CA ASN A 216 15.51 -5.71 -2.79
C ASN A 216 14.94 -7.05 -2.29
N VAL A 217 15.27 -7.45 -1.04
CA VAL A 217 14.85 -8.75 -0.47
C VAL A 217 14.08 -8.58 0.83
N PHE A 218 12.92 -9.24 0.95
CA PHE A 218 12.24 -9.42 2.23
C PHE A 218 12.96 -10.47 3.08
N LEU A 219 13.29 -10.10 4.31
CA LEU A 219 13.96 -10.96 5.28
C LEU A 219 12.97 -11.64 6.21
N ASP A 220 11.96 -10.89 6.68
CA ASP A 220 11.01 -11.36 7.69
C ASP A 220 9.65 -10.63 7.57
N ARG A 221 8.55 -11.26 7.99
CA ARG A 221 7.20 -10.69 8.08
C ARG A 221 6.60 -11.19 9.38
N SER A 222 6.09 -10.27 10.18
CA SER A 222 5.44 -10.59 11.45
C SER A 222 4.11 -9.90 11.57
N LYS A 223 3.16 -10.56 12.24
CA LYS A 223 1.88 -9.97 12.64
C LYS A 223 2.06 -9.36 14.02
N VAL A 224 2.32 -8.05 14.05
CA VAL A 224 2.55 -7.34 15.32
C VAL A 224 1.25 -6.78 15.89
N TYR A 225 0.31 -6.42 15.02
CA TYR A 225 -0.95 -5.78 15.37
C TYR A 225 -2.12 -6.79 15.29
N GLU A 226 -2.10 -7.83 16.14
CA GLU A 226 -3.17 -8.82 16.27
C GLU A 226 -4.16 -8.50 17.41
N TYR A 227 -4.22 -7.24 17.80
CA TYR A 227 -5.16 -6.67 18.77
C TYR A 227 -5.92 -5.51 18.10
N GLY A 228 -6.72 -4.75 18.85
CA GLY A 228 -7.39 -3.56 18.35
C GLY A 228 -8.84 -3.75 17.91
N TYR A 229 -9.57 -4.66 18.56
CA TYR A 229 -10.93 -5.05 18.13
C TYR A 229 -12.04 -4.14 18.71
N SER A 230 -11.67 -3.01 19.30
CA SER A 230 -12.64 -2.06 19.85
C SER A 230 -12.12 -0.63 19.87
N PHE A 231 -13.06 0.30 20.00
CA PHE A 231 -12.78 1.71 20.19
C PHE A 231 -11.91 2.00 21.43
N GLU A 232 -12.17 1.30 22.53
CA GLU A 232 -11.39 1.46 23.76
C GLU A 232 -9.92 1.04 23.57
N GLU A 233 -9.68 -0.04 22.83
CA GLU A 233 -8.32 -0.47 22.48
C GLU A 233 -7.64 0.47 21.48
N PHE A 234 -8.40 1.07 20.56
CA PHE A 234 -7.89 2.12 19.67
C PHE A 234 -7.41 3.33 20.46
N VAL A 235 -8.25 3.87 21.34
CA VAL A 235 -7.94 5.03 22.18
C VAL A 235 -6.74 4.78 23.10
N SER A 236 -6.62 3.55 23.62
CA SER A 236 -5.58 3.22 24.60
C SER A 236 -4.24 2.85 23.97
N ASN A 237 -4.23 2.26 22.78
CA ASN A 237 -3.03 1.57 22.27
C ASN A 237 -2.47 2.10 20.93
N ASN A 238 -3.16 3.00 20.22
CA ASN A 238 -2.76 3.49 18.88
C ASN A 238 -2.22 2.34 17.98
N HIS A 239 -3.05 1.34 17.75
CA HIS A 239 -2.65 0.07 17.15
C HIS A 239 -2.81 0.01 15.63
N ALA A 240 -3.33 1.09 15.03
CA ALA A 240 -3.66 1.18 13.61
C ALA A 240 -2.65 2.10 12.93
N PRO A 241 -1.63 1.55 12.24
CA PRO A 241 -0.71 2.34 11.41
C PRO A 241 -1.46 3.21 10.40
N ILE A 242 -0.85 4.31 9.96
CA ILE A 242 -1.49 5.30 9.06
C ILE A 242 -2.08 4.70 7.77
N HIS A 243 -1.47 3.64 7.25
CA HIS A 243 -1.90 2.96 6.02
C HIS A 243 -2.83 1.77 6.25
N SER A 244 -3.27 1.55 7.50
CA SER A 244 -4.11 0.41 7.89
C SER A 244 -5.60 0.70 7.86
N PHE A 245 -6.06 1.84 7.36
CA PHE A 245 -7.49 2.16 7.31
C PHE A 245 -7.94 2.78 6.00
N LEU A 246 -9.23 2.60 5.70
CA LEU A 246 -9.92 3.24 4.60
C LEU A 246 -11.09 4.06 5.14
N LEU A 247 -11.21 5.29 4.64
CA LEU A 247 -12.21 6.27 5.05
C LEU A 247 -13.32 6.39 3.99
N ASP A 248 -14.57 6.45 4.42
CA ASP A 248 -15.71 6.96 3.64
C ASP A 248 -15.92 8.44 3.96
N LEU A 249 -15.45 9.31 3.07
CA LEU A 249 -15.51 10.75 3.22
C LEU A 249 -16.92 11.32 3.13
N SER A 250 -17.91 10.57 2.63
CA SER A 250 -19.30 11.01 2.64
C SER A 250 -19.92 11.00 4.04
N CYS A 251 -19.32 10.23 4.96
CA CYS A 251 -19.75 10.10 6.35
C CYS A 251 -18.88 10.91 7.33
N LEU A 252 -17.78 11.51 6.87
CA LEU A 252 -16.78 12.15 7.73
C LEU A 252 -16.68 13.65 7.50
N ASN A 253 -16.45 14.42 8.57
CA ASN A 253 -16.23 15.86 8.49
C ASN A 253 -14.74 16.21 8.49
N ILE A 254 -14.03 15.81 7.44
CA ILE A 254 -12.58 16.04 7.29
C ILE A 254 -12.22 17.54 7.34
N LYS A 255 -13.10 18.42 6.84
CA LYS A 255 -12.84 19.87 6.77
C LYS A 255 -12.71 20.53 8.13
N ASN A 256 -13.35 19.96 9.17
CA ASN A 256 -13.33 20.50 10.52
C ASN A 256 -12.24 19.89 11.43
N THR A 257 -11.42 18.98 10.90
CA THR A 257 -10.25 18.47 11.62
C THR A 257 -9.30 19.61 11.99
N ARG A 258 -8.55 19.43 13.06
CA ARG A 258 -7.48 20.35 13.49
C ARG A 258 -6.15 19.63 13.35
N TYR A 259 -5.13 20.38 13.02
CA TYR A 259 -3.75 19.91 13.00
C TYR A 259 -2.82 21.09 13.30
N PHE A 260 -1.59 20.77 13.68
CA PHE A 260 -0.51 21.75 13.83
C PHE A 260 0.54 21.46 12.77
N ASP A 261 1.01 22.50 12.07
CA ASP A 261 1.93 22.36 10.93
C ASP A 261 3.21 21.59 11.32
N ASP A 262 3.71 21.81 12.53
CA ASP A 262 4.94 21.25 13.10
C ASP A 262 4.74 19.94 13.91
N HIS A 263 3.55 19.36 13.89
CA HIS A 263 3.27 18.11 14.60
C HIS A 263 3.98 16.93 13.93
N LYS A 264 5.00 16.38 14.61
CA LYS A 264 5.90 15.37 14.03
C LYS A 264 5.57 13.92 14.38
N TYR A 265 5.01 13.68 15.56
CA TYR A 265 4.76 12.32 16.06
C TYR A 265 3.28 12.17 16.35
N MET A 266 2.70 11.02 16.00
CA MET A 266 1.30 10.71 16.27
C MET A 266 0.32 11.72 15.62
N GLU A 267 0.74 12.38 14.54
CA GLU A 267 -0.10 13.32 13.79
C GLU A 267 -1.26 12.60 13.09
N ASP A 268 -1.00 11.38 12.64
CA ASP A 268 -1.97 10.44 12.09
C ASP A 268 -2.97 9.98 13.14
N TYR A 269 -2.48 9.62 14.33
CA TYR A 269 -3.33 9.23 15.44
C TYR A 269 -4.19 10.40 15.92
N TYR A 270 -3.63 11.62 15.98
CA TYR A 270 -4.38 12.82 16.33
C TYR A 270 -5.47 13.14 15.30
N LEU A 271 -5.23 12.91 14.01
CA LEU A 271 -6.28 12.95 12.99
C LEU A 271 -7.35 11.90 13.29
N MET A 272 -6.95 10.66 13.52
CA MET A 272 -7.89 9.56 13.74
C MET A 272 -8.73 9.71 15.01
N LEU A 273 -8.18 10.26 16.09
CA LEU A 273 -8.93 10.59 17.31
C LEU A 273 -10.07 11.60 17.08
N GLN A 274 -10.00 12.40 16.00
CA GLN A 274 -11.05 13.35 15.64
C GLN A 274 -12.10 12.74 14.69
N LEU A 275 -11.73 11.67 13.97
CA LEU A 275 -12.59 11.04 12.95
C LEU A 275 -13.30 9.80 13.48
N VAL A 276 -12.64 9.00 14.31
CA VAL A 276 -13.15 7.73 14.83
C VAL A 276 -14.05 8.00 16.03
N THR A 277 -15.24 7.42 15.99
CA THR A 277 -16.14 7.28 17.13
C THR A 277 -16.39 5.81 17.41
N LYS A 278 -17.03 5.52 18.53
CA LYS A 278 -17.37 4.15 18.91
C LYS A 278 -18.35 3.49 17.92
N GLU A 279 -19.19 4.29 17.27
CA GLU A 279 -20.28 3.83 16.41
C GLU A 279 -19.97 3.89 14.91
N ASN A 280 -18.90 4.57 14.47
CA ASN A 280 -18.64 4.83 13.05
C ASN A 280 -17.50 3.99 12.45
N ALA A 281 -16.96 3.03 13.19
CA ALA A 281 -15.84 2.19 12.78
C ALA A 281 -16.21 0.70 12.72
N ASP A 282 -15.74 0.00 11.68
CA ASP A 282 -15.72 -1.47 11.60
C ASP A 282 -14.39 -1.99 12.15
N TRP A 283 -14.46 -2.59 13.35
CA TRP A 283 -13.32 -3.11 14.12
C TRP A 283 -12.95 -4.55 13.75
#